data_AF-L2GDZ6-F1
#
_entry.id   AF-L2GDZ6-F1
#
_cell.length_a   1.000
_cell.length_b   1.000
_cell.length_c   1.000
_cell.angle_alpha   90.00
_cell.angle_beta   90.00
_cell.angle_gamma   90.00
#
_symmetry.space_group_name_H-M   'P 1'
#
loop_
_entity.id
_entity.type
_entity.pdbx_description
1 polymer ?
#
loop_
_entity_poly.entity_id
_entity_poly.type
_entity_poly.pdbx_seq_one_letter_code
_entity_poly.pdbx_strand_id
1 'polypeptide(L)'
;MKGLIIGLASFGLTSAAAVSSLAQPVARRGCLVSDEGAIQDPAIQYTEKTVRRQNFPSNFTVDVNFHLASTEEEADLITDEIVDAQWKVLHEAFARYDINLVLNSTERTVDNLTGSAFLINEGPDKGWVYHEEEYNTYLKATRKGGYDALNLYFFSSYSPGATGYCQWPTPLAETDELTFWKDSCQLSAMTMPGFTAEQGAFESWNLGHLAVHESGHWFGLNHTFAGGCSEPGDFVSDTPAQLTQIFGCPEGSDSCPNQPGLDPIHNYMGYTDDACTNEFTSGQKDRMFSTFFNFRRK
;
A
#
# COMPACT_ATOMS: atom_id res chain seq x y z
N MET A 1 -50.60 12.06 60.03
CA MET A 1 -51.34 12.33 58.78
C MET A 1 -50.41 13.08 57.84
N LYS A 2 -50.19 12.53 56.62
CA LYS A 2 -49.51 13.15 55.44
C LYS A 2 -48.00 13.40 55.59
N GLY A 3 -47.12 13.05 54.66
CA GLY A 3 -47.29 12.47 53.33
C GLY A 3 -45.91 12.09 52.76
N LEU A 4 -45.95 11.05 51.93
CA LEU A 4 -44.87 10.42 51.19
C LEU A 4 -44.50 11.30 49.97
N ILE A 5 -43.21 11.53 49.70
CA ILE A 5 -42.74 11.99 48.38
C ILE A 5 -41.61 11.06 47.95
N ILE A 6 -41.92 10.24 46.95
CA ILE A 6 -40.99 9.34 46.23
C ILE A 6 -40.38 10.17 45.10
N GLY A 7 -39.07 10.42 45.16
CA GLY A 7 -38.31 10.95 44.04
C GLY A 7 -37.73 9.81 43.21
N LEU A 8 -38.26 9.58 42.02
CA LEU A 8 -37.63 8.73 41.01
C LEU A 8 -36.36 9.43 40.50
N ALA A 9 -35.19 8.84 40.73
CA ALA A 9 -33.98 9.17 40.01
C ALA A 9 -33.92 8.32 38.74
N SER A 10 -34.11 8.95 37.58
CA SER A 10 -33.88 8.33 36.28
C SER A 10 -32.39 7.99 36.13
N PHE A 11 -32.08 6.71 35.96
CA PHE A 11 -30.79 6.27 35.43
C PHE A 11 -30.72 6.63 33.95
N GLY A 12 -30.01 7.70 33.62
CA GLY A 12 -29.54 7.93 32.26
C GLY A 12 -28.39 6.96 31.97
N LEU A 13 -28.63 5.96 31.11
CA LEU A 13 -27.54 5.23 30.47
C LEU A 13 -26.88 6.15 29.45
N THR A 14 -25.81 6.83 29.84
CA THR A 14 -24.84 7.36 28.87
C THR A 14 -23.98 6.21 28.40
N SER A 15 -24.27 5.69 27.21
CA SER A 15 -23.37 4.81 26.48
C SER A 15 -22.14 5.63 26.10
N ALA A 16 -21.07 5.53 26.89
CA ALA A 16 -19.77 6.06 26.50
C ALA A 16 -19.19 5.16 25.41
N ALA A 17 -19.19 5.63 24.16
CA ALA A 17 -18.39 5.04 23.11
C ALA A 17 -16.92 5.13 23.54
N ALA A 18 -16.23 3.99 23.58
CA ALA A 18 -14.82 3.93 23.90
C ALA A 18 -14.02 4.60 22.78
N VAL A 19 -13.49 5.79 23.04
CA VAL A 19 -12.49 6.42 22.17
C VAL A 19 -11.18 5.69 22.42
N SER A 20 -10.69 4.96 21.41
CA SER A 20 -9.38 4.33 21.45
C SER A 20 -8.33 5.41 21.22
N SER A 21 -7.66 5.84 22.29
CA SER A 21 -6.46 6.68 22.17
C SER A 21 -5.29 5.81 21.74
N LEU A 22 -4.75 6.05 20.54
CA LEU A 22 -3.52 5.41 20.09
C LEU A 22 -2.32 6.23 20.53
N ALA A 23 -1.27 5.54 21.01
CA ALA A 23 0.03 6.15 21.30
C ALA A 23 0.63 6.77 20.02
N GLN A 24 1.58 7.71 20.16
CA GLN A 24 2.28 8.31 19.02
C GLN A 24 2.75 7.23 18.03
N PRO A 25 2.40 7.33 16.74
CA PRO A 25 2.90 6.41 15.74
C PRO A 25 4.43 6.56 15.68
N VAL A 26 5.16 5.51 16.07
CA VAL A 26 6.62 5.47 15.94
C VAL A 26 6.97 5.62 14.47
N ALA A 27 7.93 6.49 14.12
CA ALA A 27 8.36 6.62 12.73
C ALA A 27 8.73 5.25 12.13
N ARG A 28 7.95 4.74 11.18
CA ARG A 28 8.17 3.43 10.52
C ARG A 28 8.71 3.62 9.12
N ARG A 29 9.61 2.73 8.73
CA ARG A 29 10.06 2.53 7.36
C ARG A 29 9.56 1.17 6.88
N GLY A 30 9.12 1.08 5.64
CA GLY A 30 8.60 -0.14 5.02
C GLY A 30 7.09 -0.09 4.76
N CYS A 31 6.52 -1.21 4.35
CA CYS A 31 5.11 -1.36 4.00
C CYS A 31 4.25 -1.82 5.20
N LEU A 32 2.96 -1.45 5.20
CA LEU A 32 1.95 -1.89 6.17
C LEU A 32 1.11 -3.08 5.69
N VAL A 33 1.36 -3.57 4.48
CA VAL A 33 0.68 -4.75 3.93
C VAL A 33 1.16 -5.99 4.68
N SER A 34 0.21 -6.80 5.16
CA SER A 34 0.52 -8.11 5.73
C SER A 34 0.59 -9.16 4.62
N ASP A 35 1.56 -10.08 4.72
CA ASP A 35 1.64 -11.26 3.85
C ASP A 35 0.56 -12.31 4.16
N GLU A 36 -0.24 -12.13 5.21
CA GLU A 36 -1.37 -13.01 5.56
C GLU A 36 -2.66 -12.74 4.73
N GLY A 37 -2.57 -11.97 3.63
CA GLY A 37 -3.70 -11.51 2.83
C GLY A 37 -4.08 -12.41 1.65
N ALA A 38 -5.35 -12.82 1.61
CA ALA A 38 -6.25 -13.32 0.54
C ALA A 38 -5.75 -14.25 -0.60
N ILE A 39 -4.50 -14.17 -1.05
CA ILE A 39 -3.94 -15.02 -2.11
C ILE A 39 -2.78 -15.83 -1.52
N GLN A 40 -3.12 -16.77 -0.64
CA GLN A 40 -2.25 -17.92 -0.40
C GLN A 40 -2.28 -18.77 -1.66
N ASP A 41 -1.26 -18.59 -2.50
CA ASP A 41 -1.02 -19.32 -3.74
C ASP A 41 -2.19 -19.33 -4.77
N PRO A 42 -2.11 -18.57 -5.89
CA PRO A 42 -3.02 -18.79 -7.01
C PRO A 42 -3.04 -20.25 -7.47
N ALA A 43 -1.90 -20.96 -7.42
CA ALA A 43 -1.82 -22.36 -7.85
C ALA A 43 -2.73 -23.29 -7.03
N ILE A 44 -3.04 -22.98 -5.76
CA ILE A 44 -4.00 -23.75 -4.95
C ILE A 44 -5.44 -23.49 -5.40
N GLN A 45 -5.80 -22.26 -5.79
CA GLN A 45 -7.14 -21.97 -6.35
C GLN A 45 -7.37 -22.61 -7.73
N TYR A 46 -6.31 -23.07 -8.42
CA TYR A 46 -6.40 -23.77 -9.71
C TYR A 46 -6.39 -25.30 -9.63
N THR A 47 -6.30 -25.90 -8.44
CA THR A 47 -6.22 -27.37 -8.31
C THR A 47 -7.48 -28.14 -8.71
N GLU A 48 -8.64 -27.48 -8.87
CA GLU A 48 -9.88 -28.18 -9.31
C GLU A 48 -10.30 -27.95 -10.77
N LYS A 49 -9.57 -27.16 -11.55
CA LYS A 49 -9.80 -27.07 -13.01
C LYS A 49 -8.48 -27.16 -13.73
N THR A 50 -8.17 -28.38 -14.20
CA THR A 50 -7.19 -28.71 -15.26
C THR A 50 -6.54 -27.48 -15.86
N VAL A 51 -5.23 -27.34 -15.62
CA VAL A 51 -4.28 -26.40 -16.23
C VAL A 51 -4.55 -26.26 -17.74
N ARG A 52 -5.55 -25.44 -18.10
CA ARG A 52 -5.48 -24.68 -19.32
C ARG A 52 -4.43 -23.64 -18.99
N ARG A 53 -3.27 -23.71 -19.65
CA ARG A 53 -2.42 -22.53 -19.83
C ARG A 53 -3.37 -21.39 -20.18
N GLN A 54 -3.65 -20.51 -19.23
CA GLN A 54 -4.33 -19.27 -19.56
C GLN A 54 -3.33 -18.52 -20.42
N ASN A 55 -3.64 -18.39 -21.70
CA ASN A 55 -2.83 -17.60 -22.61
C ASN A 55 -3.14 -16.13 -22.30
N PHE A 56 -2.44 -15.58 -21.30
CA PHE A 56 -2.42 -14.13 -21.11
C PHE A 56 -1.77 -13.47 -22.33
N PRO A 57 -2.16 -12.24 -22.68
CA PRO A 57 -1.44 -11.48 -23.68
C PRO A 57 0.02 -11.27 -23.24
N SER A 58 0.92 -11.07 -24.19
CA SER A 58 2.35 -10.85 -23.91
C SER A 58 2.64 -9.52 -23.21
N ASN A 59 1.71 -8.57 -23.28
CA ASN A 59 1.70 -7.30 -22.56
C ASN A 59 0.26 -6.89 -22.25
N PHE A 60 0.08 -5.95 -21.33
CA PHE A 60 -1.23 -5.33 -21.10
C PHE A 60 -1.09 -3.89 -20.60
N THR A 61 -2.18 -3.14 -20.72
CA THR A 61 -2.25 -1.77 -20.22
C THR A 61 -3.09 -1.67 -18.96
N VAL A 62 -2.63 -0.85 -18.01
CA VAL A 62 -3.31 -0.52 -16.75
C VAL A 62 -3.44 0.99 -16.65
N ASP A 63 -4.66 1.44 -16.41
CA ASP A 63 -4.95 2.84 -16.12
C ASP A 63 -4.51 3.16 -14.70
N VAL A 64 -3.76 4.25 -14.53
CA VAL A 64 -3.27 4.74 -13.25
C VAL A 64 -3.84 6.11 -12.96
N ASN A 65 -4.28 6.33 -11.73
CA ASN A 65 -4.80 7.62 -11.26
C ASN A 65 -4.06 8.03 -10.00
N PHE A 66 -3.49 9.24 -10.01
CA PHE A 66 -2.83 9.83 -8.86
C PHE A 66 -3.80 10.76 -8.13
N HIS A 67 -3.87 10.61 -6.81
CA HIS A 67 -4.67 11.42 -5.90
C HIS A 67 -3.73 12.03 -4.86
N LEU A 68 -3.38 13.29 -5.03
CA LEU A 68 -2.46 14.00 -4.16
C LEU A 68 -3.28 14.78 -3.13
N ALA A 69 -3.07 14.51 -1.85
CA ALA A 69 -3.73 15.23 -0.77
C ALA A 69 -2.68 15.90 0.12
N SER A 70 -2.79 17.22 0.24
CA SER A 70 -1.94 18.03 1.09
C SER A 70 -2.71 18.63 2.25
N THR A 71 -2.03 18.79 3.38
CA THR A 71 -2.49 19.72 4.42
C THR A 71 -2.44 21.15 3.89
N GLU A 72 -3.13 22.08 4.54
CA GLU A 72 -3.08 23.50 4.15
C GLU A 72 -1.65 24.08 4.28
N GLU A 73 -0.89 23.62 5.26
CA GLU A 73 0.51 24.02 5.47
C GLU A 73 1.43 23.53 4.35
N GLU A 74 1.14 22.36 3.79
CA GLU A 74 1.95 21.68 2.77
C GLU A 74 1.31 21.76 1.37
N ALA A 75 0.40 22.72 1.15
CA ALA A 75 -0.40 22.82 -0.07
C ALA A 75 0.44 22.87 -1.35
N ASP A 76 1.60 23.54 -1.29
CA ASP A 76 2.52 23.72 -2.42
C ASP A 76 3.73 22.76 -2.38
N LEU A 77 3.75 21.81 -1.44
CA LEU A 77 4.92 20.95 -1.21
C LEU A 77 5.15 19.94 -2.34
N ILE A 78 4.07 19.33 -2.85
CA ILE A 78 4.12 18.32 -3.92
C ILE A 78 4.03 19.04 -5.28
N THR A 79 5.17 19.45 -5.85
CA THR A 79 5.18 20.15 -7.15
C THR A 79 4.88 19.22 -8.33
N ASP A 80 4.61 19.78 -9.51
CA ASP A 80 4.40 18.97 -10.72
C ASP A 80 5.68 18.21 -11.13
N GLU A 81 6.86 18.77 -10.87
CA GLU A 81 8.14 18.09 -11.13
C GLU A 81 8.32 16.84 -10.27
N ILE A 82 7.89 16.88 -9.00
CA ILE A 82 7.91 15.73 -8.08
C ILE A 82 6.94 14.65 -8.57
N VAL A 83 5.76 15.07 -9.02
CA VAL A 83 4.74 14.16 -9.58
C VAL A 83 5.24 13.49 -10.85
N ASP A 84 5.81 14.26 -11.78
CA ASP A 84 6.37 13.75 -13.03
C ASP A 84 7.54 12.80 -12.77
N ALA A 85 8.40 13.10 -11.79
CA ALA A 85 9.50 12.24 -11.40
C ALA A 85 9.00 10.92 -10.79
N GLN A 86 8.01 10.96 -9.90
CA GLN A 86 7.37 9.76 -9.36
C GLN A 86 6.70 8.92 -10.45
N TRP A 87 5.95 9.57 -11.35
CA TRP A 87 5.30 8.87 -12.46
C TRP A 87 6.31 8.17 -13.34
N LYS A 88 7.42 8.83 -13.68
CA LYS A 88 8.50 8.26 -14.49
C LYS A 88 9.06 6.99 -13.87
N VAL A 89 9.40 7.02 -12.58
CA VAL A 89 9.93 5.85 -11.84
C VAL A 89 8.94 4.68 -11.91
N LEU A 90 7.67 4.95 -11.61
CA LEU A 90 6.63 3.92 -11.61
C LEU A 90 6.43 3.33 -13.02
N HIS A 91 6.26 4.18 -14.04
CA HIS A 91 6.06 3.74 -15.41
C HIS A 91 7.24 2.91 -15.94
N GLU A 92 8.48 3.38 -15.75
CA GLU A 92 9.68 2.70 -16.23
C GLU A 92 9.90 1.36 -15.51
N ALA A 93 9.59 1.28 -14.20
CA ALA A 93 9.73 0.04 -13.45
C ALA A 93 8.88 -1.09 -14.04
N PHE A 94 7.60 -0.83 -14.29
CA PHE A 94 6.64 -1.82 -14.81
C PHE A 94 6.76 -2.07 -16.32
N ALA A 95 7.16 -1.06 -17.11
CA ALA A 95 7.32 -1.21 -18.55
C ALA A 95 8.37 -2.27 -18.93
N ARG A 96 9.41 -2.47 -18.09
CA ARG A 96 10.42 -3.54 -18.25
C ARG A 96 9.83 -4.95 -18.19
N TYR A 97 8.64 -5.09 -17.60
CA TYR A 97 7.94 -6.35 -17.40
C TYR A 97 6.70 -6.47 -18.29
N ASP A 98 6.63 -5.73 -19.40
CA ASP A 98 5.51 -5.74 -20.35
C ASP A 98 4.16 -5.30 -19.75
N ILE A 99 4.20 -4.53 -18.66
CA ILE A 99 3.03 -3.91 -18.03
C ILE A 99 3.08 -2.42 -18.36
N ASN A 100 2.25 -2.00 -19.31
CA ASN A 100 2.17 -0.62 -19.73
C ASN A 100 1.24 0.17 -18.80
N LEU A 101 1.81 1.00 -17.93
CA LEU A 101 1.03 1.90 -17.10
C LEU A 101 0.73 3.20 -17.87
N VAL A 102 -0.53 3.67 -17.81
CA VAL A 102 -0.96 4.93 -18.41
C VAL A 102 -1.56 5.84 -17.33
N LEU A 103 -0.94 7.00 -17.09
CA LEU A 103 -1.46 7.99 -16.15
C LEU A 103 -2.65 8.72 -16.77
N ASN A 104 -3.85 8.42 -16.27
CA ASN A 104 -5.10 9.01 -16.78
C ASN A 104 -5.50 10.30 -16.07
N SER A 105 -5.13 10.45 -14.80
CA SER A 105 -5.37 11.70 -14.09
C SER A 105 -4.43 11.90 -12.90
N THR A 106 -4.21 13.17 -12.58
CA THR A 106 -3.60 13.64 -11.34
C THR A 106 -4.57 14.62 -10.70
N GLU A 107 -5.18 14.24 -9.58
CA GLU A 107 -6.06 15.10 -8.80
C GLU A 107 -5.34 15.61 -7.55
N ARG A 108 -5.69 16.84 -7.13
CA ARG A 108 -5.09 17.52 -5.99
C ARG A 108 -6.19 17.98 -5.02
N THR A 109 -6.02 17.65 -3.75
CA THR A 109 -6.90 18.05 -2.65
C THR A 109 -6.07 18.79 -1.60
N VAL A 110 -6.56 19.94 -1.13
CA VAL A 110 -5.96 20.66 0.01
C VAL A 110 -6.98 20.68 1.13
N ASP A 111 -6.73 19.91 2.17
CA ASP A 111 -7.56 19.77 3.36
C ASP A 111 -6.73 19.12 4.46
N ASN A 112 -6.75 19.69 5.67
CA ASN A 112 -5.89 19.19 6.76
C ASN A 112 -6.20 17.75 7.16
N LEU A 113 -7.47 17.35 7.18
CA LEU A 113 -7.82 15.97 7.54
C LEU A 113 -7.37 14.97 6.46
N THR A 114 -7.69 15.26 5.21
CA THR A 114 -7.33 14.42 4.06
C THR A 114 -5.82 14.35 3.89
N GLY A 115 -5.11 15.48 3.92
CA GLY A 115 -3.65 15.57 3.78
C GLY A 115 -2.86 14.85 4.88
N SER A 116 -3.45 14.69 6.06
CA SER A 116 -2.91 13.86 7.16
C SER A 116 -3.30 12.39 7.07
N ALA A 117 -3.80 11.93 5.92
CA ALA A 117 -4.31 10.58 5.71
C ALA A 117 -5.36 10.16 6.77
N PHE A 118 -6.19 11.13 7.18
CA PHE A 118 -7.27 10.94 8.16
C PHE A 118 -6.81 10.56 9.56
N LEU A 119 -5.51 10.70 9.88
CA LEU A 119 -4.95 10.44 11.19
C LEU A 119 -4.37 11.73 11.78
N ILE A 120 -5.11 12.35 12.71
CA ILE A 120 -4.71 13.62 13.32
C ILE A 120 -4.61 13.50 14.84
N ASN A 121 -3.77 14.34 15.45
CA ASN A 121 -3.68 14.45 16.89
C ASN A 121 -4.65 15.53 17.39
N GLU A 122 -5.72 15.13 18.08
CA GLU A 122 -6.76 16.03 18.59
C GLU A 122 -6.45 16.59 19.99
N GLY A 123 -5.18 16.66 20.37
CA GLY A 123 -4.71 17.25 21.62
C GLY A 123 -4.50 16.25 22.76
N PRO A 124 -4.11 16.74 23.95
CA PRO A 124 -3.63 15.89 25.04
C PRO A 124 -4.68 14.94 25.62
N ASP A 125 -5.97 15.29 25.52
CA ASP A 125 -7.06 14.50 26.08
C ASP A 125 -7.49 13.35 25.16
N LYS A 126 -7.39 13.54 23.84
CA LYS A 126 -7.85 12.57 22.83
C LYS A 126 -6.71 11.80 22.16
N GLY A 127 -5.55 12.43 21.98
CA GLY A 127 -4.41 11.84 21.29
C GLY A 127 -4.66 11.68 19.79
N TRP A 128 -4.08 10.64 19.20
CA TRP A 128 -4.24 10.32 17.78
C TRP A 128 -5.59 9.66 17.50
N VAL A 129 -6.32 10.22 16.54
CA VAL A 129 -7.65 9.78 16.13
C VAL A 129 -7.64 9.50 14.62
N TYR A 130 -8.13 8.32 14.24
CA TYR A 130 -8.33 7.94 12.85
C TYR A 130 -9.79 8.15 12.43
N HIS A 131 -10.01 8.95 11.40
CA HIS A 131 -11.31 9.34 10.87
C HIS A 131 -11.75 8.39 9.75
N GLU A 132 -12.15 7.17 10.12
CA GLU A 132 -12.47 6.11 9.15
C GLU A 132 -13.69 6.45 8.26
N GLU A 133 -14.69 7.15 8.78
CA GLU A 133 -15.90 7.48 8.02
C GLU A 133 -15.59 8.46 6.87
N GLU A 134 -14.81 9.50 7.18
CA GLU A 134 -14.32 10.50 6.24
C GLU A 134 -13.37 9.88 5.22
N TYR A 135 -12.46 9.01 5.67
CA TYR A 135 -11.58 8.23 4.80
C TYR A 135 -12.37 7.39 3.79
N ASN A 136 -13.36 6.63 4.25
CA ASN A 136 -14.21 5.81 3.39
C ASN A 136 -15.01 6.66 2.39
N THR A 137 -15.49 7.82 2.83
CA THR A 137 -16.25 8.75 1.99
C THR A 137 -15.35 9.34 0.90
N TYR A 138 -14.11 9.72 1.25
CA TYR A 138 -13.14 10.26 0.32
C TYR A 138 -12.75 9.25 -0.77
N LEU A 139 -12.41 8.02 -0.41
CA LEU A 139 -12.07 6.99 -1.40
C LEU A 139 -13.23 6.67 -2.34
N LYS A 140 -14.46 6.58 -1.81
CA LYS A 140 -15.68 6.40 -2.63
C LYS A 140 -15.90 7.54 -3.63
N ALA A 141 -15.60 8.77 -3.22
CA ALA A 141 -15.83 9.94 -4.06
C ALA A 141 -14.75 10.15 -5.13
N THR A 142 -13.53 9.69 -4.87
CA THR A 142 -12.34 10.03 -5.68
C THR A 142 -11.81 8.88 -6.52
N ARG A 143 -12.01 7.61 -6.12
CA ARG A 143 -11.50 6.46 -6.88
C ARG A 143 -12.01 6.53 -8.33
N LYS A 144 -11.12 6.27 -9.29
CA LYS A 144 -11.42 6.29 -10.73
C LYS A 144 -11.18 4.94 -11.40
N GLY A 145 -11.97 4.71 -12.45
CA GLY A 145 -11.86 3.52 -13.30
C GLY A 145 -12.50 2.26 -12.70
N GLY A 146 -12.33 1.14 -13.40
CA GLY A 146 -12.80 -0.18 -12.96
C GLY A 146 -11.91 -0.80 -11.89
N TYR A 147 -12.14 -2.07 -11.56
CA TYR A 147 -11.30 -2.79 -10.58
C TYR A 147 -9.89 -3.09 -11.12
N ASP A 148 -9.72 -2.95 -12.43
CA ASP A 148 -8.46 -3.05 -13.16
C ASP A 148 -7.74 -1.71 -13.35
N ALA A 149 -8.24 -0.62 -12.73
CA ALA A 149 -7.55 0.65 -12.65
C ALA A 149 -6.85 0.81 -11.29
N LEU A 150 -5.57 1.16 -11.33
CA LEU A 150 -4.73 1.41 -10.16
C LEU A 150 -4.94 2.85 -9.68
N ASN A 151 -5.29 3.01 -8.41
CA ASN A 151 -5.43 4.32 -7.77
C ASN A 151 -4.36 4.45 -6.69
N LEU A 152 -3.49 5.45 -6.82
CA LEU A 152 -2.42 5.76 -5.87
C LEU A 152 -2.74 7.09 -5.17
N TYR A 153 -2.90 7.02 -3.84
CA TYR A 153 -3.14 8.15 -2.98
C TYR A 153 -1.85 8.54 -2.28
N PHE A 154 -1.36 9.75 -2.54
CA PHE A 154 -0.19 10.30 -1.88
C PHE A 154 -0.60 11.40 -0.92
N PHE A 155 -0.17 11.29 0.33
CA PHE A 155 -0.51 12.24 1.38
C PHE A 155 0.74 12.97 1.86
N SER A 156 0.67 14.30 1.99
CA SER A 156 1.82 15.13 2.41
C SER A 156 2.23 14.85 3.85
N SER A 157 1.26 14.62 4.74
CA SER A 157 1.47 14.39 6.18
C SER A 157 1.10 12.97 6.60
N TYR A 158 1.69 11.98 5.93
CA TYR A 158 1.41 10.57 6.19
C TYR A 158 2.15 10.05 7.44
N SER A 159 1.40 9.65 8.46
CA SER A 159 1.92 9.02 9.67
C SER A 159 1.64 7.51 9.61
N PRO A 160 2.60 6.60 9.94
CA PRO A 160 3.81 6.81 10.73
C PRO A 160 5.13 7.11 9.96
N GLY A 161 5.17 7.63 8.73
CA GLY A 161 6.44 8.01 8.10
C GLY A 161 6.67 7.44 6.70
N ALA A 162 7.83 6.84 6.44
CA ALA A 162 8.25 6.34 5.11
C ALA A 162 7.55 5.02 4.79
N THR A 163 6.23 5.08 4.65
CA THR A 163 5.40 3.89 4.61
C THR A 163 4.22 4.05 3.68
N GLY A 164 3.72 2.90 3.25
CA GLY A 164 2.56 2.78 2.39
C GLY A 164 1.74 1.57 2.78
N TYR A 165 0.54 1.51 2.23
CA TYR A 165 -0.35 0.38 2.31
C TYR A 165 -1.00 0.20 0.96
N CYS A 166 -1.13 -1.03 0.51
CA CYS A 166 -1.88 -1.34 -0.68
C CYS A 166 -2.84 -2.51 -0.49
N GLN A 167 -4.06 -2.36 -1.01
CA GLN A 167 -5.08 -3.39 -0.89
C GLN A 167 -4.75 -4.59 -1.79
N TRP A 168 -4.70 -5.78 -1.19
CA TRP A 168 -4.53 -7.03 -1.93
C TRP A 168 -5.64 -7.25 -2.98
N PRO A 169 -5.34 -7.93 -4.10
CA PRO A 169 -6.34 -8.36 -5.05
C PRO A 169 -7.29 -9.33 -4.34
N THR A 170 -8.53 -8.90 -4.18
CA THR A 170 -9.56 -9.62 -3.44
C THR A 170 -10.69 -9.94 -4.41
N PRO A 171 -11.16 -11.20 -4.51
CA PRO A 171 -12.33 -11.52 -5.32
C PRO A 171 -13.53 -10.68 -4.88
N LEU A 172 -13.94 -9.73 -5.71
CA LEU A 172 -15.14 -8.93 -5.45
C LEU A 172 -16.39 -9.81 -5.65
N ALA A 173 -17.22 -9.89 -4.62
CA ALA A 173 -18.60 -10.35 -4.75
C ALA A 173 -19.47 -9.20 -5.30
N GLU A 174 -20.55 -9.51 -6.03
CA GLU A 174 -21.42 -8.50 -6.67
C GLU A 174 -21.99 -7.44 -5.70
N THR A 175 -22.05 -7.76 -4.40
CA THR A 175 -22.59 -6.86 -3.35
C THR A 175 -21.50 -6.17 -2.52
N ASP A 176 -20.22 -6.36 -2.82
CA ASP A 176 -19.11 -5.85 -2.00
C ASP A 176 -18.59 -4.49 -2.50
N GLU A 177 -19.45 -3.48 -2.39
CA GLU A 177 -19.11 -2.11 -2.81
C GLU A 177 -17.96 -1.53 -2.00
N LEU A 178 -17.91 -1.78 -0.68
CA LEU A 178 -16.88 -1.14 0.15
C LEU A 178 -15.48 -1.67 -0.17
N THR A 179 -15.31 -2.97 -0.42
CA THR A 179 -14.00 -3.52 -0.83
C THR A 179 -13.55 -2.94 -2.17
N PHE A 180 -14.46 -2.74 -3.13
CA PHE A 180 -14.14 -2.07 -4.39
C PHE A 180 -13.65 -0.63 -4.17
N TRP A 181 -14.36 0.15 -3.35
CA TRP A 181 -14.00 1.56 -3.12
C TRP A 181 -12.74 1.72 -2.28
N LYS A 182 -12.45 0.79 -1.37
CA LYS A 182 -11.21 0.77 -0.58
C LYS A 182 -10.00 0.31 -1.38
N ASP A 183 -10.20 -0.41 -2.48
CA ASP A 183 -9.10 -0.84 -3.33
C ASP A 183 -8.26 0.35 -3.79
N SER A 184 -6.99 0.37 -3.41
CA SER A 184 -6.03 1.44 -3.74
C SER A 184 -4.69 1.15 -3.09
N CYS A 185 -3.65 1.90 -3.46
CA CYS A 185 -2.49 2.11 -2.61
C CYS A 185 -2.51 3.50 -2.00
N GLN A 186 -2.03 3.62 -0.77
CA GLN A 186 -1.89 4.83 0.01
C GLN A 186 -0.44 4.97 0.45
N LEU A 187 0.15 6.12 0.22
CA LEU A 187 1.58 6.32 0.37
C LEU A 187 1.88 7.67 1.01
N SER A 188 2.99 7.71 1.74
CA SER A 188 3.64 8.96 2.09
C SER A 188 4.21 9.64 0.85
N ALA A 189 3.78 10.87 0.57
CA ALA A 189 4.32 11.67 -0.53
C ALA A 189 5.83 11.94 -0.35
N MET A 190 6.33 11.94 0.89
CA MET A 190 7.75 12.19 1.22
C MET A 190 8.70 11.09 0.72
N THR A 191 8.17 10.03 0.10
CA THR A 191 8.93 8.99 -0.59
C THR A 191 9.08 9.23 -2.09
N MET A 192 8.45 10.29 -2.63
CA MET A 192 8.58 10.66 -4.04
C MET A 192 9.96 11.26 -4.34
N PRO A 193 10.46 11.10 -5.58
CA PRO A 193 11.67 11.77 -6.04
C PRO A 193 11.56 13.29 -5.99
N GLY A 194 12.65 13.95 -5.57
CA GLY A 194 12.79 15.41 -5.63
C GLY A 194 12.60 16.13 -4.29
N PHE A 195 12.06 15.46 -3.27
CA PHE A 195 12.03 16.02 -1.92
C PHE A 195 13.42 16.10 -1.29
N THR A 196 13.72 17.21 -0.61
CA THR A 196 14.94 17.38 0.19
C THR A 196 14.75 16.99 1.64
N ALA A 197 15.85 16.77 2.38
CA ALA A 197 15.80 16.51 3.82
C ALA A 197 15.11 17.63 4.60
N GLU A 198 15.30 18.90 4.19
CA GLU A 198 14.64 20.06 4.81
C GLU A 198 13.13 20.06 4.58
N GLN A 199 12.66 19.43 3.50
CA GLN A 199 11.25 19.23 3.19
C GLN A 199 10.66 17.99 3.88
N GLY A 200 11.45 17.25 4.67
CA GLY A 200 11.00 16.05 5.38
C GLY A 200 11.19 14.74 4.60
N ALA A 201 11.98 14.75 3.53
CA ALA A 201 12.27 13.54 2.76
C ALA A 201 12.89 12.43 3.61
N PHE A 202 12.53 11.19 3.28
CA PHE A 202 13.24 10.03 3.78
C PHE A 202 14.42 9.72 2.84
N GLU A 203 15.60 10.30 3.09
CA GLU A 203 16.73 10.34 2.13
C GLU A 203 17.16 9.00 1.50
N SER A 204 16.93 7.87 2.18
CA SER A 204 17.21 6.52 1.65
C SER A 204 16.04 5.89 0.87
N TRP A 205 14.87 6.52 0.88
CA TRP A 205 13.54 6.00 0.48
C TRP A 205 12.74 7.06 -0.31
N ASN A 206 13.40 8.08 -0.86
CA ASN A 206 12.78 9.17 -1.59
C ASN A 206 13.11 9.16 -3.09
N LEU A 207 13.32 7.98 -3.70
CA LEU A 207 13.46 7.83 -5.15
C LEU A 207 12.21 7.20 -5.78
N GLY A 208 11.10 7.15 -5.04
CA GLY A 208 9.80 6.73 -5.54
C GLY A 208 9.61 5.21 -5.65
N HIS A 209 10.53 4.41 -5.11
CA HIS A 209 10.43 2.94 -5.19
C HIS A 209 9.35 2.37 -4.27
N LEU A 210 8.92 3.10 -3.22
CA LEU A 210 7.77 2.70 -2.41
C LEU A 210 6.50 2.58 -3.28
N ALA A 211 6.26 3.49 -4.23
CA ALA A 211 5.12 3.36 -5.15
C ALA A 211 5.20 2.12 -6.03
N VAL A 212 6.41 1.72 -6.42
CA VAL A 212 6.66 0.48 -7.18
C VAL A 212 6.35 -0.75 -6.32
N HIS A 213 6.83 -0.75 -5.08
CA HIS A 213 6.59 -1.79 -4.07
C HIS A 213 5.11 -2.00 -3.79
N GLU A 214 4.39 -0.94 -3.43
CA GLU A 214 2.96 -1.00 -3.12
C GLU A 214 2.14 -1.44 -4.33
N SER A 215 2.51 -0.96 -5.54
CA SER A 215 1.88 -1.43 -6.77
C SER A 215 2.14 -2.92 -7.03
N GLY A 216 3.30 -3.44 -6.63
CA GLY A 216 3.61 -4.88 -6.63
C GLY A 216 2.60 -5.68 -5.80
N HIS A 217 2.24 -5.21 -4.60
CA HIS A 217 1.16 -5.81 -3.80
C HIS A 217 -0.21 -5.71 -4.49
N TRP A 218 -0.52 -4.60 -5.16
CA TRP A 218 -1.76 -4.48 -5.93
C TRP A 218 -1.84 -5.53 -7.06
N PHE A 219 -0.70 -5.90 -7.65
CA PHE A 219 -0.53 -7.01 -8.59
C PHE A 219 -0.32 -8.38 -7.92
N GLY A 220 -0.43 -8.46 -6.60
CA GLY A 220 -0.42 -9.71 -5.85
C GLY A 220 0.96 -10.28 -5.54
N LEU A 221 2.02 -9.46 -5.56
CA LEU A 221 3.34 -9.88 -5.08
C LEU A 221 3.41 -9.80 -3.56
N ASN A 222 4.01 -10.82 -2.95
CA ASN A 222 4.36 -10.84 -1.53
C ASN A 222 5.71 -10.16 -1.29
N HIS A 223 5.98 -9.83 -0.04
CA HIS A 223 7.35 -9.47 0.34
C HIS A 223 8.30 -10.64 0.08
N THR A 224 9.55 -10.35 -0.26
CA THR A 224 10.58 -11.37 -0.49
C THR A 224 10.89 -12.22 0.75
N PHE A 225 10.60 -11.69 1.94
CA PHE A 225 10.79 -12.37 3.22
C PHE A 225 9.52 -13.08 3.74
N ALA A 226 8.45 -13.14 2.93
CA ALA A 226 7.28 -13.93 3.26
C ALA A 226 7.66 -15.42 3.39
N GLY A 227 7.18 -16.09 4.45
CA GLY A 227 7.53 -17.49 4.72
C GLY A 227 8.95 -17.73 5.26
N GLY A 228 9.80 -16.70 5.31
CA GLY A 228 11.19 -16.81 5.76
C GLY A 228 12.00 -17.77 4.89
N CYS A 229 12.86 -18.58 5.52
CA CYS A 229 13.63 -19.62 4.82
C CYS A 229 12.81 -20.90 4.49
N SER A 230 11.49 -20.87 4.62
CA SER A 230 10.63 -22.03 4.41
C SER A 230 9.83 -21.90 3.12
N GLU A 231 9.77 -22.99 2.36
CA GLU A 231 8.87 -23.09 1.21
C GLU A 231 7.40 -22.95 1.63
N PRO A 232 6.54 -22.31 0.82
CA PRO A 232 6.80 -21.81 -0.53
C PRO A 232 7.32 -20.35 -0.60
N GLY A 233 7.74 -19.77 0.53
CA GLY A 233 8.25 -18.40 0.58
C GLY A 233 7.21 -17.34 0.17
N ASP A 234 7.62 -16.44 -0.74
CA ASP A 234 6.79 -15.41 -1.38
C ASP A 234 5.92 -15.95 -2.54
N PHE A 235 5.90 -17.28 -2.71
CA PHE A 235 5.21 -17.99 -3.79
C PHE A 235 5.74 -17.67 -5.19
N VAL A 236 7.00 -17.24 -5.30
CA VAL A 236 7.70 -17.02 -6.56
C VAL A 236 9.03 -17.78 -6.55
N SER A 237 9.10 -18.86 -7.33
CA SER A 237 10.21 -19.82 -7.27
C SER A 237 11.58 -19.28 -7.68
N ASP A 238 11.64 -18.16 -8.39
CA ASP A 238 12.90 -17.51 -8.79
C ASP A 238 13.31 -16.35 -7.89
N THR A 239 12.56 -16.08 -6.82
CA THR A 239 12.99 -15.21 -5.71
C THR A 239 13.77 -16.04 -4.69
N PRO A 240 15.06 -15.74 -4.42
CA PRO A 240 15.78 -16.36 -3.31
C PRO A 240 15.09 -16.14 -1.95
N ALA A 241 15.11 -17.15 -1.10
CA ALA A 241 14.49 -17.08 0.22
C ALA A 241 15.20 -16.08 1.14
N GLN A 242 14.42 -15.29 1.87
CA GLN A 242 14.90 -14.27 2.80
C GLN A 242 14.23 -14.44 4.16
N LEU A 243 14.99 -14.46 5.25
CA LEU A 243 14.46 -14.75 6.59
C LEU A 243 13.62 -13.61 7.17
N THR A 244 14.03 -12.36 6.94
CA THR A 244 13.48 -11.16 7.58
C THR A 244 13.73 -9.93 6.70
N GLN A 245 13.12 -8.81 7.04
CA GLN A 245 13.37 -7.53 6.38
C GLN A 245 14.85 -7.13 6.51
N ILE A 246 15.40 -6.64 5.41
CA ILE A 246 16.79 -6.16 5.30
C ILE A 246 16.72 -4.71 4.83
N PHE A 247 17.48 -3.84 5.49
CA PHE A 247 17.56 -2.40 5.21
C PHE A 247 18.98 -2.02 4.74
N GLY A 248 19.12 -0.86 4.09
CA GLY A 248 20.39 -0.47 3.48
C GLY A 248 20.67 -1.21 2.18
N CYS A 249 21.94 -1.46 1.88
CA CYS A 249 22.36 -2.27 0.72
C CYS A 249 23.51 -3.23 1.12
N PRO A 250 23.22 -4.26 1.94
CA PRO A 250 24.25 -5.17 2.43
C PRO A 250 24.59 -6.24 1.37
N GLU A 251 25.51 -5.90 0.47
CA GLU A 251 26.05 -6.82 -0.53
C GLU A 251 26.54 -8.13 0.10
N GLY A 252 26.13 -9.26 -0.46
CA GLY A 252 26.49 -10.59 0.04
C GLY A 252 25.68 -11.06 1.25
N SER A 253 24.58 -10.38 1.62
CA SER A 253 23.67 -10.86 2.64
C SER A 253 23.08 -12.23 2.27
N ASP A 254 23.12 -13.16 3.21
CA ASP A 254 22.55 -14.50 3.09
C ASP A 254 21.96 -14.92 4.43
N SER A 255 20.68 -14.59 4.62
CA SER A 255 19.93 -14.92 5.84
C SER A 255 19.40 -16.36 5.84
N CYS A 256 19.42 -17.03 4.68
CA CYS A 256 18.95 -18.40 4.48
C CYS A 256 20.04 -19.29 3.86
N PRO A 257 21.19 -19.52 4.52
CA PRO A 257 22.37 -20.16 3.92
C PRO A 257 22.22 -21.64 3.56
N ASN A 258 21.10 -22.26 3.97
CA ASN A 258 20.76 -23.63 3.58
C ASN A 258 19.82 -23.68 2.37
N GLN A 259 19.40 -22.54 1.84
CA GLN A 259 18.59 -22.36 0.64
C GLN A 259 19.47 -21.81 -0.50
N PRO A 260 19.07 -21.99 -1.77
CA PRO A 260 19.83 -21.46 -2.90
C PRO A 260 19.69 -19.93 -3.03
N GLY A 261 20.80 -19.26 -3.33
CA GLY A 261 20.84 -17.82 -3.62
C GLY A 261 21.28 -16.97 -2.42
N LEU A 262 21.49 -15.68 -2.68
CA LEU A 262 21.68 -14.66 -1.65
C LEU A 262 20.35 -13.95 -1.39
N ASP A 263 20.23 -13.22 -0.29
CA ASP A 263 19.05 -12.39 -0.04
C ASP A 263 18.81 -11.45 -1.26
N PRO A 264 17.57 -11.32 -1.75
CA PRO A 264 17.25 -10.55 -2.95
C PRO A 264 17.24 -9.02 -2.67
N ILE A 265 18.37 -8.47 -2.26
CA ILE A 265 18.52 -7.08 -1.80
C ILE A 265 18.22 -6.01 -2.87
N HIS A 266 18.16 -6.38 -4.15
CA HIS A 266 17.81 -5.48 -5.25
C HIS A 266 16.33 -5.55 -5.64
N ASN A 267 15.56 -6.46 -5.03
CA ASN A 267 14.17 -6.66 -5.38
C ASN A 267 13.27 -5.56 -4.80
N TYR A 268 12.35 -5.03 -5.60
CA TYR A 268 11.41 -3.99 -5.15
C TYR A 268 10.50 -4.45 -4.02
N MET A 269 10.25 -5.76 -3.86
CA MET A 269 9.40 -6.30 -2.78
C MET A 269 10.15 -6.52 -1.45
N GLY A 270 11.44 -6.14 -1.39
CA GLY A 270 12.21 -6.04 -0.15
C GLY A 270 12.11 -4.65 0.50
N TYR A 271 12.86 -4.40 1.58
CA TYR A 271 12.93 -3.13 2.32
C TYR A 271 14.33 -2.49 2.30
N THR A 272 15.14 -2.83 1.30
CA THR A 272 16.43 -2.19 1.09
C THR A 272 16.24 -0.76 0.60
N ASP A 273 17.28 0.05 0.73
CA ASP A 273 17.21 1.47 0.34
C ASP A 273 16.94 1.60 -1.17
N ASP A 274 16.28 2.68 -1.58
CA ASP A 274 15.88 2.89 -2.98
C ASP A 274 17.07 2.87 -3.93
N ALA A 275 18.25 3.34 -3.48
CA ALA A 275 19.48 3.29 -4.27
C ALA A 275 19.99 1.85 -4.54
N CYS A 276 19.49 0.86 -3.80
CA CYS A 276 19.83 -0.56 -3.93
C CYS A 276 18.81 -1.32 -4.76
N THR A 277 17.53 -0.97 -4.69
CA THR A 277 16.45 -1.68 -5.39
C THR A 277 16.38 -1.28 -6.86
N ASN A 278 16.19 -2.26 -7.75
CA ASN A 278 16.10 -2.00 -9.18
C ASN A 278 15.32 -3.06 -9.98
N GLU A 279 14.80 -4.13 -9.39
CA GLU A 279 14.21 -5.24 -10.16
C GLU A 279 12.99 -5.92 -9.51
N PHE A 280 12.16 -6.49 -10.38
CA PHE A 280 11.37 -7.70 -10.13
C PHE A 280 11.98 -8.89 -10.86
N THR A 281 11.64 -10.12 -10.44
CA THR A 281 12.03 -11.35 -11.13
C THR A 281 11.09 -11.68 -12.30
N SER A 282 11.46 -12.69 -13.11
CA SER A 282 10.57 -13.17 -14.19
C SER A 282 9.34 -13.89 -13.63
N GLY A 283 9.50 -14.65 -12.54
CA GLY A 283 8.39 -15.28 -11.84
C GLY A 283 7.44 -14.26 -11.20
N GLN A 284 7.97 -13.15 -10.68
CA GLN A 284 7.14 -12.06 -10.16
C GLN A 284 6.30 -11.45 -11.30
N LYS A 285 6.88 -11.21 -12.49
CA LYS A 285 6.10 -10.81 -13.67
C LYS A 285 4.97 -11.79 -13.97
N ASP A 286 5.26 -13.09 -14.06
CA ASP A 286 4.23 -14.10 -14.37
C ASP A 286 3.09 -14.09 -13.33
N ARG A 287 3.43 -13.91 -12.05
CA ARG A 287 2.46 -13.77 -10.96
C ARG A 287 1.62 -12.50 -11.12
N MET A 288 2.21 -11.36 -11.44
CA MET A 288 1.48 -10.11 -11.69
C MET A 288 0.47 -10.26 -12.83
N PHE A 289 0.86 -10.90 -13.94
CA PHE A 289 -0.04 -11.19 -15.06
C PHE A 289 -1.20 -12.08 -14.62
N SER A 290 -0.90 -13.18 -13.93
CA SER A 290 -1.90 -14.11 -13.43
C SER A 290 -2.90 -13.44 -12.50
N THR A 291 -2.41 -12.68 -11.52
CA THR A 291 -3.25 -11.95 -10.58
C THR A 291 -4.15 -10.95 -11.30
N PHE A 292 -3.57 -10.15 -12.21
CA PHE A 292 -4.31 -9.10 -12.89
C PHE A 292 -5.50 -9.66 -13.69
N PHE A 293 -5.28 -10.67 -14.52
CA PHE A 293 -6.35 -11.23 -15.37
C PHE A 293 -7.35 -12.13 -14.66
N ASN A 294 -7.05 -12.61 -13.44
CA ASN A 294 -7.97 -13.46 -12.70
C ASN A 294 -8.76 -12.72 -11.61
N PHE A 295 -8.18 -11.64 -11.07
CA PHE A 295 -8.78 -10.89 -9.96
C PHE A 295 -9.22 -9.48 -10.37
N ARG A 296 -8.36 -8.74 -11.07
CA ARG A 296 -8.58 -7.31 -11.38
C ARG A 296 -9.44 -7.12 -12.63
N ARG A 297 -9.09 -7.81 -13.72
CA ARG A 297 -9.71 -7.72 -15.05
C ARG A 297 -10.46 -9.01 -15.37
N LYS A 298 -11.66 -9.15 -14.83
CA LYS A 298 -12.60 -10.24 -15.14
C LYS A 298 -13.47 -9.93 -16.35
#